data_AF-A0A8H7C5R9-F1
#
_entry.id   AF-A0A8H7C5R9-F1
#
_cell.length_a   1.000
_cell.length_b   1.000
_cell.length_c   1.000
_cell.angle_alpha   90.00
_cell.angle_beta   90.00
_cell.angle_gamma   90.00
#
_symmetry.space_group_name_H-M   'P 1'
#
loop_
_entity.id
_entity.type
_entity.pdbx_description
1 polymer ?
#
loop_
_entity_poly.entity_id
_entity_poly.type
_entity_poly.pdbx_seq_one_letter_code
_entity_poly.pdbx_strand_id
1 'polypeptide(L)'
;MAEFSYNNKEQSSTKETPFMVNMERHPRTGFDLRRQGNHPAAVDFADCMKLQHKETQVVLKKAQDDMRRYADRNRGEAVKYKVGDKVLLATRDLQIQGRPTRKLTEKFIGPYTIKKIISPWDDKQFDA
;
A
#
# COMPACT_ATOMS: atom_id res chain seq x y z
N MET A 1 9.38 23.77 -0.83
CA MET A 1 8.86 23.68 -2.22
C MET A 1 8.67 22.25 -2.72
N ALA A 2 9.23 21.21 -2.08
CA ALA A 2 9.08 19.82 -2.54
C ALA A 2 7.63 19.28 -2.51
N GLU A 3 6.88 19.59 -1.45
CA GLU A 3 5.49 19.13 -1.27
C GLU A 3 4.55 19.63 -2.37
N PHE A 4 4.64 20.92 -2.72
CA PHE A 4 3.83 21.53 -3.78
C PHE A 4 4.07 20.88 -5.15
N SER A 5 5.34 20.65 -5.49
CA SER A 5 5.72 20.01 -6.75
C SER A 5 5.32 18.54 -6.77
N TYR A 6 5.39 17.84 -5.63
CA TYR A 6 4.96 16.46 -5.51
C TYR A 6 3.43 16.33 -5.68
N ASN A 7 2.66 17.17 -5.03
CA ASN A 7 1.18 17.14 -5.07
C ASN A 7 0.59 17.67 -6.38
N ASN A 8 1.36 18.41 -7.20
CA ASN A 8 0.99 18.82 -8.56
C ASN A 8 1.55 17.91 -9.65
N LYS A 9 2.35 16.89 -9.30
CA LYS A 9 2.87 15.94 -10.28
C LYS A 9 1.84 14.84 -10.49
N GLU A 10 1.57 14.51 -11.74
CA GLU A 10 0.74 13.36 -12.08
C GLU A 10 1.38 12.08 -11.54
N GLN A 11 0.57 11.31 -10.81
CA GLN A 11 0.98 10.02 -10.29
C GLN A 11 0.62 8.93 -11.31
N SER A 12 1.57 8.04 -11.60
CA SER A 12 1.39 6.99 -12.61
C SER A 12 0.24 6.02 -12.29
N SER A 13 -0.06 5.83 -11.00
CA SER A 13 -1.10 4.93 -10.49
C SER A 13 -2.51 5.49 -10.65
N THR A 14 -2.71 6.80 -10.47
CA THR A 14 -4.03 7.47 -10.56
C THR A 14 -4.23 8.16 -11.91
N LYS A 15 -3.15 8.44 -12.64
CA LYS A 15 -3.11 9.33 -13.82
C LYS A 15 -3.60 10.75 -13.55
N GLU A 16 -3.69 11.10 -12.28
CA GLU A 16 -4.17 12.38 -11.78
C GLU A 16 -3.21 12.92 -10.73
N THR A 17 -3.32 14.20 -10.43
CA THR A 17 -2.50 14.83 -9.38
C THR A 17 -3.19 14.70 -8.01
N PRO A 18 -2.44 14.54 -6.91
CA PRO A 18 -3.01 14.52 -5.56
C PRO A 18 -3.91 15.72 -5.23
N PHE A 19 -3.56 16.93 -5.71
CA PHE A 19 -4.43 18.10 -5.54
C PHE A 19 -5.74 17.98 -6.31
N MET A 20 -5.72 17.41 -7.52
CA MET A 20 -6.94 17.16 -8.29
C MET A 20 -7.81 16.11 -7.60
N VAL A 21 -7.24 15.02 -7.09
CA VAL A 21 -8.00 13.97 -6.41
C VAL A 21 -8.59 14.46 -5.08
N ASN A 22 -7.86 15.28 -4.32
CA ASN A 22 -8.29 15.70 -2.98
C ASN A 22 -9.17 16.97 -3.00
N MET A 23 -8.94 17.89 -3.92
CA MET A 23 -9.57 19.22 -3.92
C MET A 23 -10.29 19.57 -5.24
N GLU A 24 -10.26 18.67 -6.24
CA GLU A 24 -10.75 18.91 -7.61
C GLU A 24 -10.22 20.19 -8.26
N ARG A 25 -9.09 20.69 -7.76
CA ARG A 25 -8.55 21.98 -8.17
C ARG A 25 -7.05 22.04 -7.94
N HIS A 26 -6.34 22.44 -8.99
CA HIS A 26 -4.94 22.82 -8.85
C HIS A 26 -4.81 24.15 -8.08
N PRO A 27 -3.88 24.24 -7.12
CA PRO A 27 -3.59 25.51 -6.46
C PRO A 27 -3.15 26.55 -7.48
N ARG A 28 -3.58 27.80 -7.31
CA ARG A 28 -3.14 28.90 -8.17
C ARG A 28 -1.65 29.17 -7.93
N THR A 29 -0.86 29.12 -9.00
CA THR A 29 0.60 29.33 -8.96
C THR A 29 1.02 30.78 -9.21
N GLY A 30 0.05 31.67 -9.48
CA GLY A 30 0.29 33.10 -9.73
C GLY A 30 0.62 33.44 -11.19
N PHE A 31 0.92 32.44 -12.03
CA PHE A 31 1.08 32.59 -13.48
C PHE A 31 -0.16 32.16 -14.28
N ASP A 32 -1.19 31.68 -13.59
CA ASP A 32 -2.43 31.22 -14.23
C ASP A 32 -3.22 32.41 -14.78
N LEU A 33 -3.57 32.37 -16.08
CA LEU A 33 -4.56 33.29 -16.66
C LEU A 33 -5.85 33.24 -15.82
N ARG A 34 -6.41 34.40 -15.49
CA ARG A 34 -7.69 34.50 -14.76
C ARG A 34 -8.80 33.80 -15.57
N ARG A 35 -9.00 32.51 -15.34
CA ARG A 35 -10.20 31.79 -15.80
C ARG A 35 -11.37 32.30 -14.97
N GLN A 36 -12.30 33.01 -15.61
CA GLN A 36 -13.63 33.22 -15.04
C GLN A 36 -14.31 31.85 -15.02
N GLY A 37 -14.38 31.24 -13.83
CA GLY A 37 -15.04 29.97 -13.63
C GLY A 37 -16.50 30.23 -13.29
N ASN A 38 -17.42 29.66 -14.07
CA ASN A 38 -18.80 29.50 -13.63
C ASN A 38 -18.74 28.55 -12.44
N HIS A 39 -19.03 29.05 -11.24
CA HIS A 39 -18.97 28.23 -10.04
C HIS A 39 -20.13 27.25 -10.12
N PRO A 40 -19.91 25.93 -10.27
CA PRO A 40 -21.01 24.98 -10.15
C PRO A 40 -21.71 25.25 -8.81
N ALA A 41 -23.04 25.15 -8.78
CA ALA A 41 -23.76 25.20 -7.52
C ALA A 41 -23.10 24.19 -6.57
N ALA A 42 -22.99 24.50 -5.27
CA ALA A 42 -22.21 23.67 -4.34
C ALA A 42 -22.60 22.17 -4.36
N VAL A 43 -23.83 21.87 -4.78
CA VAL A 43 -24.37 20.52 -5.03
C VAL A 43 -23.69 19.86 -6.23
N ASP A 44 -23.65 20.51 -7.39
CA ASP A 44 -23.02 20.00 -8.62
C ASP A 44 -21.52 19.72 -8.39
N PHE A 45 -20.84 20.58 -7.63
CA PHE A 45 -19.44 20.36 -7.24
C PHE A 45 -19.27 19.10 -6.39
N ALA A 46 -20.13 18.92 -5.37
CA ALA A 46 -20.05 17.74 -4.51
C ALA A 46 -20.35 16.44 -5.27
N ASP A 47 -21.19 16.48 -6.29
CA ASP A 47 -21.50 15.30 -7.10
C ASP A 47 -20.38 14.96 -8.09
N CYS A 48 -19.71 15.96 -8.68
CA CYS A 48 -18.46 15.78 -9.42
C CYS A 48 -17.39 15.12 -8.54
N MET A 49 -17.17 15.63 -7.32
CA MET A 49 -16.21 15.09 -6.36
C MET A 49 -16.45 13.62 -6.03
N LYS A 50 -17.71 13.23 -5.81
CA LYS A 50 -18.06 11.83 -5.58
C LYS A 50 -17.78 10.96 -6.80
N LEU A 51 -18.07 11.45 -8.00
CA LEU A 51 -17.83 10.72 -9.24
C LEU A 51 -16.33 10.49 -9.44
N GLN A 52 -15.53 11.54 -9.35
CA GLN A 52 -14.08 11.47 -9.55
C GLN A 52 -13.40 10.60 -8.49
N HIS A 53 -13.86 10.63 -7.24
CA HIS A 53 -13.36 9.71 -6.22
C HIS A 53 -13.66 8.25 -6.55
N LYS A 54 -14.87 7.93 -7.04
CA LYS A 54 -15.21 6.57 -7.46
C LYS A 54 -14.32 6.12 -8.62
N GLU A 55 -14.12 6.97 -9.62
CA GLU A 55 -13.23 6.66 -10.75
C GLU A 55 -11.78 6.43 -10.27
N THR A 56 -11.28 7.31 -9.40
CA THR A 56 -9.94 7.18 -8.83
C THR A 56 -9.78 5.88 -8.03
N GLN A 57 -10.79 5.50 -7.24
CA GLN A 57 -10.79 4.22 -6.50
C GLN A 57 -10.70 3.02 -7.45
N VAL A 58 -11.44 3.04 -8.56
CA VAL A 58 -11.40 1.98 -9.57
C VAL A 58 -10.01 1.89 -10.22
N VAL A 59 -9.42 3.03 -10.61
CA VAL A 59 -8.10 3.09 -11.23
C VAL A 59 -7.02 2.64 -10.24
N LEU A 60 -7.09 3.04 -8.97
CA LEU A 60 -6.17 2.60 -7.92
C LEU A 60 -6.24 1.10 -7.69
N LYS A 61 -7.45 0.53 -7.62
CA LYS A 61 -7.64 -0.91 -7.47
C LYS A 61 -7.01 -1.67 -8.64
N LYS A 62 -7.25 -1.20 -9.88
CA LYS A 62 -6.63 -1.78 -11.06
C LYS A 62 -5.09 -1.70 -11.01
N ALA A 63 -4.54 -0.56 -10.61
CA ALA A 63 -3.09 -0.40 -10.48
C ALA A 63 -2.51 -1.35 -9.41
N GLN A 64 -3.21 -1.52 -8.28
CA GLN A 64 -2.84 -2.49 -7.24
C GLN A 64 -2.87 -3.92 -7.76
N ASP A 65 -3.92 -4.31 -8.50
CA ASP A 65 -4.04 -5.64 -9.10
C ASP A 65 -2.92 -5.90 -10.11
N ASP A 66 -2.58 -4.93 -10.95
CA ASP A 66 -1.48 -5.04 -11.90
C ASP A 66 -0.14 -5.18 -11.16
N MET A 67 0.13 -4.33 -10.16
CA MET A 67 1.33 -4.43 -9.32
C MET A 67 1.43 -5.79 -8.64
N ARG A 68 0.33 -6.31 -8.09
CA ARG A 68 0.26 -7.67 -7.52
C ARG A 68 0.60 -8.71 -8.57
N ARG A 69 -0.03 -8.68 -9.75
CA ARG A 69 0.26 -9.63 -10.84
C ARG A 69 1.74 -9.63 -11.22
N TYR A 70 2.38 -8.47 -11.30
CA TYR A 70 3.82 -8.40 -11.61
C TYR A 70 4.69 -8.92 -10.46
N ALA A 71 4.34 -8.61 -9.21
CA ALA A 71 5.07 -9.11 -8.04
C ALA A 71 4.94 -10.63 -7.88
N ASP A 72 3.73 -11.16 -8.07
CA ASP A 72 3.41 -12.58 -7.90
C ASP A 72 4.02 -13.46 -9.00
N ARG A 73 4.36 -12.91 -10.18
CA ARG A 73 5.08 -13.66 -11.25
C ARG A 73 6.39 -14.28 -10.76
N ASN A 74 7.06 -13.62 -9.82
CA ASN A 74 8.35 -14.06 -9.31
C ASN A 74 8.23 -14.74 -7.93
N ARG A 75 7.02 -14.85 -7.37
CA ARG A 75 6.79 -15.52 -6.08
C ARG A 75 6.48 -16.99 -6.31
N GLY A 76 7.20 -17.86 -5.61
CA GLY A 76 6.87 -19.28 -5.54
C GLY A 76 5.70 -19.53 -4.59
N GLU A 77 5.16 -20.76 -4.60
CA GLU A 77 4.17 -21.15 -3.61
C GLU A 77 4.75 -21.09 -2.19
N ALA A 78 4.01 -20.44 -1.28
CA ALA A 78 4.37 -20.40 0.12
C ALA A 78 4.34 -21.81 0.73
N VAL A 79 5.28 -22.10 1.63
CA VAL A 79 5.36 -23.39 2.31
C VAL A 79 4.14 -23.57 3.22
N LYS A 80 3.37 -24.63 2.98
CA LYS A 80 2.20 -24.98 3.80
C LYS A 80 2.62 -25.83 4.99
N TYR A 81 2.69 -25.21 6.16
CA TYR A 81 3.03 -25.88 7.41
C TYR A 81 1.90 -26.79 7.92
N LYS A 82 2.25 -27.86 8.64
CA LYS A 82 1.33 -28.77 9.32
C LYS A 82 1.64 -28.84 10.82
N VAL A 83 0.62 -29.17 11.61
CA VAL A 83 0.81 -29.46 13.04
C VAL A 83 1.73 -30.67 13.17
N GLY A 84 2.76 -30.57 14.02
CA GLY A 84 3.80 -31.58 14.18
C GLY A 84 5.09 -31.31 13.40
N ASP A 85 5.09 -30.41 12.40
CA ASP A 85 6.30 -30.04 11.68
C ASP A 85 7.32 -29.37 12.61
N LYS A 86 8.60 -29.61 12.34
CA LYS A 86 9.73 -28.98 13.02
C LYS A 86 10.21 -27.77 12.21
N VAL A 87 10.18 -26.60 12.82
CA VAL A 87 10.59 -25.33 12.18
C VAL A 87 11.67 -24.62 12.98
N LEU A 88 12.53 -23.91 12.25
CA LEU A 88 13.48 -22.97 12.81
C LEU A 88 12.85 -21.59 12.86
N LEU A 89 12.90 -20.93 14.02
CA LEU A 89 12.33 -19.61 14.22
C LEU A 89 13.40 -18.55 13.98
N ALA A 90 13.13 -17.59 13.09
CA ALA A 90 14.05 -16.48 12.85
C ALA A 90 14.13 -15.56 14.07
N THR A 91 15.34 -15.12 14.41
CA THR A 91 15.59 -14.28 15.60
C THR A 91 15.53 -12.79 15.30
N ARG A 92 15.19 -12.40 14.07
CA ARG A 92 15.26 -11.00 13.58
C ARG A 92 14.48 -10.03 14.47
N ASP A 93 13.31 -10.46 14.94
CA ASP A 93 12.37 -9.66 15.70
C ASP A 93 12.23 -10.17 17.16
N LEU A 94 13.14 -11.05 17.60
CA LEU A 94 13.14 -11.60 18.96
C LEU A 94 14.22 -10.95 19.81
N GLN A 95 13.85 -10.51 21.01
CA GLN A 95 14.81 -10.10 22.03
C GLN A 95 15.33 -11.34 22.77
N ILE A 96 16.48 -11.85 22.34
CA ILE A 96 17.12 -12.99 22.98
C ILE A 96 17.84 -12.51 24.24
N GLN A 97 17.27 -12.85 25.40
CA GLN A 97 17.87 -12.55 26.70
C GLN A 97 19.24 -13.23 26.84
N GLY A 98 20.20 -12.52 27.44
CA GLY A 98 21.56 -13.02 27.68
C GLY A 98 22.55 -12.83 26.53
N ARG A 99 22.17 -12.21 25.40
CA ARG A 99 23.11 -11.84 24.34
C ARG A 99 23.31 -10.32 24.27
N PRO A 100 24.55 -9.81 24.28
CA PRO A 100 24.82 -8.37 24.29
C PRO A 100 24.61 -7.68 22.93
N THR A 101 24.76 -8.40 21.81
CA THR A 101 24.60 -7.80 20.47
C THR A 101 23.97 -8.76 19.44
N ARG A 102 23.11 -8.20 18.57
CA ARG A 102 22.43 -8.94 17.50
C ARG A 102 23.38 -9.56 16.46
N LYS A 103 24.53 -8.92 16.21
CA LYS A 103 25.50 -9.35 15.18
C LYS A 103 26.16 -10.71 15.50
N LEU A 104 26.20 -11.10 16.77
CA LEU A 104 26.77 -12.37 17.24
C LEU A 104 25.68 -13.32 17.78
N THR A 105 24.43 -13.09 17.41
CA THR A 105 23.31 -13.96 17.78
C THR A 105 22.97 -14.86 16.59
N GLU A 106 22.59 -16.11 16.88
CA GLU A 106 22.14 -17.04 15.84
C GLU A 106 20.96 -16.46 15.06
N LYS A 107 20.96 -16.61 13.74
CA LYS A 107 19.88 -16.10 12.87
C LYS A 107 18.57 -16.86 13.06
N PHE A 108 18.67 -18.11 13.49
CA PHE A 108 17.56 -19.03 13.69
C PHE A 108 17.77 -19.84 14.97
N ILE A 109 16.69 -20.13 15.69
CA ILE A 109 16.68 -20.96 16.90
C ILE A 109 15.68 -22.12 16.73
N GLY A 110 15.91 -23.22 17.45
CA GLY A 110 15.08 -24.42 17.37
C GLY A 110 15.82 -25.63 16.80
N PRO A 111 15.15 -26.77 16.59
CA PRO A 111 13.81 -26.85 16.02
C PRO A 111 12.66 -26.82 17.05
N TYR A 112 11.59 -26.09 16.71
CA TYR A 112 10.34 -26.07 17.46
C TYR A 112 9.25 -26.83 16.71
N THR A 113 8.38 -27.52 17.45
CA THR A 113 7.24 -28.24 16.87
C THR A 113 6.02 -27.33 16.82
N ILE A 114 5.36 -27.29 15.65
CA ILE A 114 4.10 -26.55 15.48
C ILE A 114 3.00 -27.27 16.27
N LYS A 115 2.47 -26.63 17.32
CA LYS A 115 1.39 -27.18 18.16
C LYS A 115 0.00 -26.97 17.56
N LYS A 116 -0.22 -25.79 16.96
CA LYS A 116 -1.51 -25.38 16.40
C LYS A 116 -1.28 -24.34 15.31
N ILE A 117 -2.05 -24.45 14.23
CA ILE A 117 -2.14 -23.41 13.19
C ILE A 117 -3.38 -22.58 13.50
N ILE A 118 -3.21 -21.27 13.68
CA ILE A 118 -4.28 -20.34 14.08
C ILE A 118 -5.12 -19.94 12.87
N SER A 119 -4.44 -19.59 11.78
CA SER A 119 -5.01 -19.38 10.46
C SER A 119 -4.05 -19.94 9.42
N PRO A 120 -4.54 -20.47 8.30
CA PRO A 120 -3.70 -20.73 7.14
C PRO A 120 -3.09 -19.40 6.71
N TRP A 121 -1.76 -19.30 6.73
CA TRP A 121 -1.08 -18.13 6.16
C TRP A 121 -1.21 -18.22 4.64
N ASP A 122 -2.11 -17.43 4.08
CA ASP A 122 -2.27 -17.26 2.65
C ASP A 122 -1.96 -15.80 2.34
N ASP A 123 -0.91 -15.55 1.57
CA ASP A 123 -0.48 -14.18 1.19
C ASP A 123 -1.59 -13.40 0.46
N LYS A 124 -2.71 -14.07 0.12
CA LYS A 124 -3.88 -13.54 -0.59
C LYS A 124 -5.03 -13.07 0.30
N GLN A 125 -4.96 -13.23 1.63
CA GLN A 125 -6.13 -13.01 2.52
C GLN A 125 -6.38 -11.58 3.02
N PHE A 126 -5.52 -10.60 2.75
CA PHE A 126 -5.68 -9.23 3.28
C PHE A 126 -6.51 -8.27 2.42
N ASP A 127 -7.30 -8.78 1.46
CA ASP A 127 -8.07 -7.95 0.53
C ASP A 127 -9.58 -8.24 0.60
N ALA A 128 -10.24 -7.71 1.63
CA ALA A 128 -11.69 -7.50 1.66
C ALA A 128 -12.00 -6.09 2.15
#